data_AF-A0A939ANB1-F1
#
_entry.id   AF-A0A939ANB1-F1
#
_cell.length_a   1.000
_cell.length_b   1.000
_cell.length_c   1.000
_cell.angle_alpha   90.00
_cell.angle_beta   90.00
_cell.angle_gamma   90.00
#
_symmetry.space_group_name_H-M   'P 1'
#
loop_
_entity.id
_entity.type
_entity.pdbx_description
1 polymer ?
#
loop_
_entity_poly.entity_id
_entity_poly.type
_entity_poly.pdbx_seq_one_letter_code
_entity_poly.pdbx_strand_id
1 'polypeptide(L)'
;MLDLFDANCALGMVSVPGPAGAFLTAAELVEHQAQYAITRALPYHALAREQHAALGNPALTQAIEGFPNLLPSWVVLPHHTGEFPAPAQLLDEARSAGVRAFRIFPDEHRIPMDDWMVGDLLTAIEGQVPLFWHIDQLLTDTARDLYRVGKRYPRLQIVVTDVDKMINRVITPLLRALPNLWLETSGYRIHRGHEYIAGAVGDERMLFGTNLPWQSSGGPHAEFLYADLSAEARARIGGLNLESLLATAAW
;
A
#
# COMPACT_ATOMS: atom_id res chain seq x y z
N MET A 1 14.33 -10.14 17.83
CA MET A 1 13.02 -9.44 17.82
C MET A 1 12.70 -9.17 16.36
N LEU A 2 11.47 -9.41 15.93
CA LEU A 2 11.07 -9.19 14.54
C LEU A 2 10.89 -7.69 14.33
N ASP A 3 11.59 -7.12 13.35
CA ASP A 3 11.49 -5.71 12.98
C ASP A 3 10.38 -5.53 11.95
N LEU A 4 9.20 -5.05 12.38
CA LEU A 4 8.04 -4.92 11.49
C LEU A 4 8.00 -3.55 10.83
N PHE A 5 7.70 -3.56 9.53
CA PHE A 5 7.53 -2.39 8.68
C PHE A 5 6.12 -2.41 8.08
N ASP A 6 5.24 -1.54 8.57
CA ASP A 6 3.84 -1.49 8.17
C ASP A 6 3.67 -0.82 6.79
N ALA A 7 3.26 -1.61 5.80
CA ALA A 7 3.05 -1.16 4.43
C ALA A 7 1.77 -0.35 4.21
N ASN A 8 0.80 -0.41 5.14
CA ASN A 8 -0.53 0.13 4.91
C ASN A 8 -1.10 0.72 6.20
N CYS A 9 -0.88 2.02 6.42
CA CYS A 9 -1.49 2.77 7.51
C CYS A 9 -1.77 4.21 7.08
N ALA A 10 -2.64 4.91 7.81
CA ALA A 10 -2.96 6.30 7.55
C ALA A 10 -2.83 7.18 8.80
N LEU A 11 -2.55 8.46 8.55
CA LEU A 11 -2.59 9.56 9.52
C LEU A 11 -3.78 10.49 9.25
N GLY A 12 -4.16 11.22 10.30
CA GLY A 12 -5.18 12.27 10.22
C GLY A 12 -6.58 11.77 10.55
N MET A 13 -7.51 12.73 10.59
CA MET A 13 -8.91 12.45 10.90
C MET A 13 -9.55 11.67 9.75
N VAL A 14 -10.31 10.63 10.11
CA VAL A 14 -11.14 9.85 9.20
C VAL A 14 -12.61 10.11 9.49
N SER A 15 -13.44 10.09 8.45
CA SER A 15 -14.88 10.33 8.52
C SER A 15 -15.61 9.27 9.36
N VAL A 16 -15.13 8.02 9.28
CA VAL A 16 -15.66 6.89 10.05
C VAL A 16 -14.49 6.19 10.74
N PRO A 17 -14.16 6.53 12.00
CA PRO A 17 -13.06 5.90 12.70
C PRO A 17 -13.33 4.42 12.96
N GLY A 18 -12.33 3.59 12.66
CA GLY A 18 -12.36 2.17 13.00
C GLY A 18 -12.16 1.93 14.50
N PRO A 19 -12.15 0.66 14.94
CA PRO A 19 -12.04 0.31 16.36
C PRO A 19 -10.75 0.79 17.05
N ALA A 20 -9.71 1.09 16.27
CA ALA A 20 -8.45 1.65 16.77
C ALA A 20 -8.50 3.16 17.04
N GLY A 21 -9.60 3.84 16.67
CA GLY A 21 -9.69 5.29 16.65
C GLY A 21 -8.97 5.92 15.44
N ALA A 22 -8.92 7.24 15.39
CA ALA A 22 -8.14 7.98 14.40
C ALA A 22 -6.78 8.37 15.00
N PHE A 23 -5.68 8.09 14.31
CA PHE A 23 -4.34 8.55 14.68
C PHE A 23 -4.11 9.89 14.02
N LEU A 24 -4.41 10.97 14.73
CA LEU A 24 -4.42 12.33 14.18
C LEU A 24 -3.00 12.84 13.93
N THR A 25 -2.02 12.35 14.69
CA THR A 25 -0.62 12.78 14.64
C THR A 25 0.34 11.62 14.40
N ALA A 26 1.52 11.93 13.85
CA ALA A 26 2.60 10.95 13.69
C ALA A 26 3.06 10.33 15.03
N ALA A 27 3.06 11.11 16.11
CA ALA A 27 3.44 10.64 17.45
C ALA A 27 2.48 9.57 17.97
N GLU A 28 1.16 9.78 17.84
CA GLU A 28 0.15 8.79 18.24
C GLU A 28 0.27 7.49 17.44
N LEU A 29 0.51 7.59 16.13
CA LEU A 29 0.74 6.42 15.27
C LEU A 29 1.97 5.62 15.74
N VAL A 30 3.10 6.31 15.98
CA VAL A 30 4.35 5.68 16.42
C VAL A 30 4.19 5.04 17.80
N GLU A 31 3.54 5.71 18.74
CA GLU A 31 3.26 5.17 20.08
C GLU A 31 2.41 3.90 20.00
N HIS A 32 1.38 3.90 19.17
CA HIS A 32 0.54 2.71 18.96
C HIS A 32 1.31 1.58 18.28
N GLN A 33 2.07 1.87 17.22
CA GLN A 33 2.88 0.89 16.49
C GLN A 33 3.94 0.21 17.37
N ALA A 34 4.54 0.95 18.32
CA ALA A 34 5.52 0.40 19.25
C ALA A 34 4.96 -0.75 20.11
N GLN A 35 3.65 -0.76 20.40
CA GLN A 35 2.99 -1.84 21.15
C GLN A 35 2.96 -3.16 20.38
N TYR A 36 3.11 -3.11 19.05
CA TYR A 36 3.09 -4.25 18.14
C TYR A 36 4.48 -4.55 17.54
N ALA A 37 5.55 -4.00 18.12
CA ALA A 37 6.91 -4.09 17.58
C ALA A 37 7.04 -3.63 16.10
N ILE A 38 6.15 -2.72 15.68
CA ILE A 38 6.22 -2.02 14.40
C ILE A 38 7.12 -0.81 14.61
N THR A 39 8.26 -0.80 13.92
CA THR A 39 9.29 0.21 14.09
C THR A 39 9.28 1.23 12.97
N ARG A 40 8.80 0.83 11.78
CA ARG A 40 8.73 1.65 10.57
C ARG A 40 7.34 1.56 9.96
N ALA A 41 6.94 2.59 9.23
CA ALA A 41 5.66 2.59 8.52
C ALA A 41 5.68 3.44 7.26
N LEU A 42 4.79 3.10 6.32
CA LEU A 42 4.56 3.80 5.06
C LEU A 42 3.19 4.50 5.10
N PRO A 43 3.02 5.57 5.91
CA PRO A 43 1.73 6.23 6.03
C PRO A 43 1.30 6.95 4.75
N TYR A 44 0.00 7.07 4.56
CA TYR A 44 -0.64 8.12 3.77
C TYR A 44 -1.50 9.01 4.66
N HIS A 45 -2.05 10.10 4.14
CA HIS A 45 -2.96 10.95 4.91
C HIS A 45 -4.41 10.67 4.55
N ALA A 46 -5.29 10.52 5.55
CA ALA A 46 -6.71 10.26 5.37
C ALA A 46 -7.40 11.32 4.50
N LEU A 47 -7.11 12.61 4.70
CA LEU A 47 -7.56 13.69 3.80
C LEU A 47 -7.23 13.46 2.32
N ALA A 48 -6.11 12.82 2.00
CA ALA A 48 -5.73 12.57 0.60
C ALA A 48 -6.67 11.54 -0.05
N ARG A 49 -7.18 10.60 0.76
CA ARG A 49 -8.17 9.59 0.36
C ARG A 49 -9.59 10.15 0.41
N GLU A 50 -10.02 10.72 1.53
CA GLU A 50 -11.43 11.07 1.77
C GLU A 50 -11.85 12.44 1.23
N GLN A 51 -10.90 13.34 0.98
CA GLN A 51 -11.18 14.72 0.56
C GLN A 51 -10.52 15.03 -0.78
N HIS A 52 -9.20 15.21 -0.80
CA HIS A 52 -8.45 15.51 -2.03
C HIS A 52 -6.95 15.31 -1.84
N ALA A 53 -6.29 14.68 -2.82
CA ALA A 53 -4.86 14.38 -2.78
C ALA A 53 -3.99 15.65 -2.66
N ALA A 54 -4.35 16.74 -3.35
CA ALA A 54 -3.63 18.02 -3.26
C ALA A 54 -3.64 18.67 -1.86
N LEU A 55 -4.56 18.27 -0.98
CA LEU A 55 -4.59 18.71 0.42
C LEU A 55 -3.87 17.73 1.34
N GLY A 56 -4.15 16.44 1.18
CA GLY A 56 -3.62 15.44 2.10
C GLY A 56 -2.15 15.08 1.87
N ASN A 57 -1.63 15.16 0.64
CA ASN A 57 -0.23 14.84 0.36
C ASN A 57 0.74 15.83 1.03
N PRO A 58 0.57 17.16 0.92
CA PRO A 58 1.38 18.11 1.69
C PRO A 58 1.20 17.97 3.20
N ALA A 59 -0.03 17.73 3.66
CA ALA A 59 -0.34 17.53 5.07
C ALA A 59 0.41 16.31 5.65
N LEU A 60 0.52 15.22 4.87
CA LEU A 60 1.34 14.06 5.25
C LEU A 60 2.79 14.46 5.47
N THR A 61 3.39 15.10 4.48
CA THR A 61 4.82 15.45 4.49
C THR A 61 5.15 16.33 5.69
N GLN A 62 4.27 17.28 6.01
CA GLN A 62 4.40 18.10 7.21
C GLN A 62 4.21 17.29 8.50
N ALA A 63 3.20 16.43 8.56
CA ALA A 63 2.84 15.69 9.77
C ALA A 63 3.93 14.70 10.23
N ILE A 64 4.70 14.15 9.30
CA ILE A 64 5.77 13.18 9.59
C ILE A 64 7.15 13.82 9.74
N GLU A 65 7.27 15.15 9.63
CA GLU A 65 8.54 15.84 9.83
C GLU A 65 9.11 15.55 11.22
N GLY A 66 10.38 15.13 11.29
CA GLY A 66 11.02 14.70 12.53
C GLY A 66 10.80 13.23 12.91
N PHE A 67 10.05 12.45 12.14
CA PHE A 67 9.83 11.02 12.34
C PHE A 67 10.51 10.19 11.23
N PRO A 68 11.83 9.90 11.33
CA PRO A 68 12.59 9.27 10.24
C PRO A 68 12.16 7.82 9.95
N ASN A 69 11.39 7.20 10.83
CA ASN A 69 10.84 5.87 10.67
C ASN A 69 9.50 5.83 9.90
N LEU A 70 8.92 7.00 9.60
CA LEU A 70 7.74 7.15 8.78
C LEU A 70 8.16 7.60 7.38
N LEU A 71 7.87 6.79 6.36
CA LEU A 71 8.17 7.12 4.97
C LEU A 71 6.90 7.59 4.25
N PRO A 72 6.92 8.75 3.56
CA PRO A 72 5.71 9.28 2.96
C PRO A 72 5.26 8.44 1.75
N SER A 73 3.95 8.17 1.69
CA SER A 73 3.28 7.66 0.50
C SER A 73 2.12 8.58 0.11
N TRP A 74 2.13 9.04 -1.14
CA TRP A 74 1.16 10.02 -1.64
C TRP A 74 0.02 9.35 -2.39
N VAL A 75 -1.18 9.91 -2.25
CA VAL A 75 -2.32 9.53 -3.08
C VAL A 75 -2.22 10.23 -4.42
N VAL A 76 -2.47 9.53 -5.51
CA VAL A 76 -2.40 10.09 -6.87
C VAL A 76 -3.75 10.02 -7.57
N LEU A 77 -4.02 11.02 -8.41
CA LEU A 77 -5.25 11.17 -9.18
C LEU A 77 -4.90 11.41 -10.67
N PRO A 78 -5.84 11.14 -11.60
CA PRO A 78 -5.71 11.57 -12.99
C PRO A 78 -5.60 13.10 -13.08
N HIS A 79 -4.78 13.58 -14.01
CA HIS A 79 -4.45 15.00 -14.15
C HIS A 79 -5.36 15.77 -15.13
N HIS A 80 -6.27 15.07 -15.83
CA HIS A 80 -6.98 15.56 -17.02
C HIS A 80 -7.82 16.83 -16.81
N THR A 81 -8.26 17.09 -15.57
CA THR A 81 -9.09 18.26 -15.23
C THR A 81 -8.25 19.47 -14.81
N GLY A 82 -6.95 19.30 -14.57
CA GLY A 82 -6.06 20.32 -14.00
C GLY A 82 -6.18 20.49 -12.49
N GLU A 83 -7.01 19.70 -11.80
CA GLU A 83 -7.10 19.72 -10.32
C GLU A 83 -5.92 19.03 -9.63
N PHE A 84 -5.18 18.23 -10.40
CA PHE A 84 -4.02 17.46 -9.95
C PHE A 84 -2.86 17.64 -10.95
N PRO A 85 -1.60 17.71 -10.50
CA PRO A 85 -0.47 17.97 -11.38
C PRO A 85 -0.31 16.91 -12.47
N ALA A 86 0.18 17.34 -13.63
CA ALA A 86 0.58 16.43 -14.69
C ALA A 86 1.74 15.52 -14.22
N PRO A 87 1.92 14.32 -14.79
CA PRO A 87 2.83 13.31 -14.23
C PRO A 87 4.29 13.76 -14.07
N ALA A 88 4.81 14.59 -14.97
CA ALA A 88 6.18 15.12 -14.85
C ALA A 88 6.34 16.03 -13.62
N GLN A 89 5.41 16.96 -13.41
CA GLN A 89 5.40 17.85 -12.25
C GLN A 89 5.19 17.04 -10.96
N LEU A 90 4.26 16.09 -10.97
CA LEU A 90 4.02 15.19 -9.83
C LEU A 90 5.31 14.47 -9.39
N LEU A 91 6.07 13.94 -10.34
CA LEU A 91 7.33 13.22 -10.05
C LEU A 91 8.40 14.15 -9.48
N ASP A 92 8.49 15.39 -9.95
CA ASP A 92 9.46 16.36 -9.42
C ASP A 92 9.09 16.81 -8.00
N GLU A 93 7.80 17.01 -7.73
CA GLU A 93 7.28 17.31 -6.39
C GLU A 93 7.48 16.13 -5.43
N ALA A 94 7.14 14.92 -5.87
CA ALA A 94 7.30 13.70 -5.08
C ALA A 94 8.78 13.41 -4.77
N ARG A 95 9.67 13.70 -5.73
CA ARG A 95 11.12 13.61 -5.56
C ARG A 95 11.60 14.55 -4.47
N SER A 96 11.20 15.81 -4.56
CA SER A 96 11.59 16.85 -3.61
C SER A 96 11.07 16.58 -2.19
N ALA A 97 9.91 15.93 -2.07
CA ALA A 97 9.30 15.56 -0.80
C ALA A 97 9.75 14.18 -0.25
N GLY A 98 10.65 13.47 -0.94
CA GLY A 98 11.15 12.16 -0.48
C GLY A 98 10.08 11.07 -0.44
N VAL A 99 9.04 11.16 -1.28
CA VAL A 99 7.96 10.16 -1.39
C VAL A 99 8.54 8.79 -1.74
N ARG A 100 8.01 7.71 -1.17
CA ARG A 100 8.52 6.35 -1.41
C ARG A 100 7.54 5.44 -2.13
N ALA A 101 6.27 5.81 -2.16
CA ALA A 101 5.22 5.07 -2.86
C ALA A 101 4.08 6.00 -3.28
N PHE A 102 3.36 5.60 -4.32
CA PHE A 102 2.07 6.19 -4.67
C PHE A 102 0.93 5.25 -4.30
N ARG A 103 -0.23 5.83 -4.00
CA ARG A 103 -1.48 5.12 -3.68
C ARG A 103 -2.58 5.57 -4.60
N ILE A 104 -3.42 4.65 -5.05
CA ILE A 104 -4.63 4.95 -5.83
C ILE A 104 -5.81 4.18 -5.25
N PHE A 105 -6.99 4.78 -5.29
CA PHE A 105 -8.24 4.21 -4.79
C PHE A 105 -9.29 4.17 -5.92
N PRO A 106 -9.15 3.29 -6.93
CA PRO A 106 -9.98 3.36 -8.12
C PRO A 106 -11.47 3.18 -7.85
N ASP A 107 -11.83 2.27 -6.95
CA ASP A 107 -13.24 2.00 -6.59
C ASP A 107 -13.85 3.20 -5.83
N GLU A 108 -13.13 3.74 -4.85
CA GLU A 108 -13.61 4.83 -3.99
C GLU A 108 -13.69 6.17 -4.74
N HIS A 109 -12.67 6.48 -5.54
CA HIS A 109 -12.60 7.69 -6.34
C HIS A 109 -13.29 7.56 -7.71
N ARG A 110 -13.84 6.38 -8.02
CA ARG A 110 -14.56 6.06 -9.27
C ARG A 110 -13.71 6.30 -10.52
N ILE A 111 -12.45 5.91 -10.45
CA ILE A 111 -11.47 6.06 -11.54
C ILE A 111 -11.39 4.74 -12.31
N PRO A 112 -11.83 4.68 -13.58
CA PRO A 112 -11.59 3.51 -14.42
C PRO A 112 -10.10 3.39 -14.71
N MET A 113 -9.60 2.16 -14.72
CA MET A 113 -8.14 1.91 -14.86
C MET A 113 -7.71 1.74 -16.32
N ASP A 114 -8.49 2.26 -17.26
CA ASP A 114 -8.21 2.28 -18.69
C ASP A 114 -7.07 3.22 -19.06
N ASP A 115 -6.37 2.91 -20.16
CA ASP A 115 -5.19 3.69 -20.61
C ASP A 115 -5.52 5.17 -20.86
N TRP A 116 -6.73 5.50 -21.35
CA TRP A 116 -7.13 6.90 -21.57
C TRP A 116 -7.29 7.69 -20.26
N MET A 117 -7.54 7.02 -19.14
CA MET A 117 -7.74 7.66 -17.84
C MET A 117 -6.44 7.74 -17.04
N VAL A 118 -5.71 6.63 -16.92
CA VAL A 118 -4.53 6.54 -16.05
C VAL A 118 -3.23 6.27 -16.79
N GLY A 119 -3.25 6.05 -18.11
CA GLY A 119 -2.09 5.58 -18.87
C GLY A 119 -0.88 6.51 -18.79
N ASP A 120 -1.07 7.82 -18.87
CA ASP A 120 0.02 8.80 -18.74
C ASP A 120 0.67 8.76 -17.35
N LEU A 121 -0.14 8.62 -16.30
CA LEU A 121 0.34 8.47 -14.93
C LEU A 121 1.12 7.17 -14.76
N LEU A 122 0.54 6.03 -15.18
CA LEU A 122 1.16 4.72 -15.05
C LEU A 122 2.46 4.62 -15.85
N THR A 123 2.48 5.18 -17.06
CA THR A 123 3.69 5.26 -17.89
C THR A 123 4.78 6.06 -17.19
N ALA A 124 4.42 7.19 -16.59
CA ALA A 124 5.38 8.05 -15.91
C ALA A 124 6.00 7.36 -14.68
N ILE A 125 5.20 6.65 -13.88
CA ILE A 125 5.69 6.06 -12.61
C ILE A 125 6.31 4.66 -12.78
N GLU A 126 6.10 4.02 -13.93
CA GLU A 126 6.62 2.68 -14.23
C GLU A 126 8.15 2.62 -14.04
N GLY A 127 8.60 1.71 -13.14
CA GLY A 127 10.01 1.52 -12.82
C GLY A 127 10.65 2.63 -11.97
N GLN A 128 9.86 3.63 -11.54
CA GLN A 128 10.32 4.70 -10.67
C GLN A 128 9.72 4.59 -9.27
N VAL A 129 8.42 4.30 -9.15
CA VAL A 129 7.70 4.35 -7.86
C VAL A 129 6.73 3.17 -7.78
N PRO A 130 6.66 2.44 -6.66
CA PRO A 130 5.62 1.41 -6.50
C PRO A 130 4.24 2.07 -6.34
N LEU A 131 3.23 1.42 -6.89
CA LEU A 131 1.84 1.82 -6.81
C LEU A 131 1.05 0.86 -5.91
N PHE A 132 0.55 1.37 -4.81
CA PHE A 132 -0.37 0.69 -3.92
C PHE A 132 -1.79 0.93 -4.42
N TRP A 133 -2.40 -0.13 -4.92
CA TRP A 133 -3.73 -0.13 -5.50
C TRP A 133 -4.72 -0.65 -4.46
N HIS A 134 -5.44 0.28 -3.87
CA HIS A 134 -6.50 0.00 -2.92
C HIS A 134 -7.76 -0.45 -3.65
N ILE A 135 -8.28 -1.62 -3.28
CA ILE A 135 -9.51 -2.19 -3.82
C ILE A 135 -10.56 -2.25 -2.72
N ASP A 136 -11.85 -2.16 -3.08
CA ASP A 136 -12.92 -2.51 -2.15
C ASP A 136 -13.05 -4.05 -2.07
N GLN A 137 -13.12 -4.70 -3.23
CA GLN A 137 -13.19 -6.16 -3.36
C GLN A 137 -12.45 -6.63 -4.61
N LEU A 138 -11.88 -7.84 -4.56
CA LEU A 138 -11.28 -8.46 -5.74
C LEU A 138 -12.35 -9.10 -6.63
N LEU A 139 -13.17 -8.25 -7.25
CA LEU A 139 -14.20 -8.66 -8.20
C LEU A 139 -13.60 -8.95 -9.58
N THR A 140 -14.43 -9.48 -10.48
CA THR A 140 -14.03 -9.83 -11.85
C THR A 140 -13.37 -8.67 -12.60
N ASP A 141 -13.91 -7.46 -12.49
CA ASP A 141 -13.41 -6.30 -13.22
C ASP A 141 -12.10 -5.80 -12.63
N THR A 142 -12.01 -5.69 -11.29
CA THR A 142 -10.76 -5.41 -10.57
C THR A 142 -9.65 -6.40 -10.95
N ALA A 143 -9.97 -7.69 -11.03
CA ALA A 143 -9.01 -8.72 -11.44
C ALA A 143 -8.57 -8.57 -12.91
N ARG A 144 -9.49 -8.21 -13.81
CA ARG A 144 -9.16 -7.92 -15.22
C ARG A 144 -8.28 -6.69 -15.34
N ASP A 145 -8.54 -5.65 -14.57
CA ASP A 145 -7.76 -4.42 -14.57
C ASP A 145 -6.36 -4.64 -14.02
N LEU A 146 -6.22 -5.32 -12.87
CA LEU A 146 -4.91 -5.72 -12.34
C LEU A 146 -4.12 -6.55 -13.36
N TYR A 147 -4.78 -7.51 -14.03
CA TYR A 147 -4.14 -8.30 -15.09
C TYR A 147 -3.69 -7.46 -16.28
N ARG A 148 -4.58 -6.62 -16.82
CA ARG A 148 -4.31 -5.78 -17.98
C ARG A 148 -3.19 -4.78 -17.69
N VAL A 149 -3.30 -4.05 -16.58
CA VAL A 149 -2.30 -3.06 -16.15
C VAL A 149 -0.97 -3.73 -15.85
N GLY A 150 -0.95 -4.81 -15.07
CA GLY A 150 0.28 -5.53 -14.74
C GLY A 150 1.01 -6.09 -15.96
N LYS A 151 0.27 -6.53 -17.01
CA LYS A 151 0.87 -6.96 -18.29
C LYS A 151 1.36 -5.80 -19.15
N ARG A 152 0.63 -4.67 -19.16
CA ARG A 152 0.94 -3.51 -19.98
C ARG A 152 2.15 -2.74 -19.48
N TYR A 153 2.32 -2.66 -18.16
CA TYR A 153 3.38 -1.94 -17.47
C TYR A 153 4.23 -2.93 -16.63
N PRO A 154 5.03 -3.81 -17.26
CA PRO A 154 5.71 -4.91 -16.58
C PRO A 154 6.78 -4.46 -15.57
N ARG A 155 7.25 -3.19 -15.62
CA ARG A 155 8.19 -2.65 -14.62
C ARG A 155 7.49 -1.91 -13.48
N LEU A 156 6.18 -1.65 -13.58
CA LEU A 156 5.42 -1.00 -12.53
C LEU A 156 5.19 -2.02 -11.42
N GLN A 157 5.75 -1.77 -10.24
CA GLN A 157 5.47 -2.59 -9.07
C GLN A 157 4.09 -2.22 -8.53
N ILE A 158 3.16 -3.16 -8.52
CA ILE A 158 1.77 -2.97 -8.09
C ILE A 158 1.58 -3.75 -6.80
N VAL A 159 1.19 -3.06 -5.73
CA VAL A 159 0.79 -3.70 -4.47
C VAL A 159 -0.71 -3.65 -4.38
N VAL A 160 -1.38 -4.81 -4.41
CA VAL A 160 -2.82 -4.84 -4.12
C VAL A 160 -3.02 -4.82 -2.60
N THR A 161 -3.81 -3.87 -2.11
CA THR A 161 -4.09 -3.65 -0.69
C THR A 161 -5.58 -3.82 -0.41
N ASP A 162 -5.95 -3.89 0.87
CA ASP A 162 -7.36 -3.96 1.32
C ASP A 162 -8.13 -5.18 0.81
N VAL A 163 -7.41 -6.25 0.46
CA VAL A 163 -8.00 -7.52 0.02
C VAL A 163 -8.81 -8.17 1.14
N ASP A 164 -9.84 -8.94 0.77
CA ASP A 164 -10.62 -9.75 1.71
C ASP A 164 -10.10 -11.20 1.81
N LYS A 165 -10.79 -12.04 2.59
CA LYS A 165 -10.45 -13.46 2.79
C LYS A 165 -10.79 -14.38 1.61
N MET A 166 -11.57 -13.92 0.62
CA MET A 166 -12.16 -14.74 -0.45
C MET A 166 -11.40 -14.65 -1.77
N ILE A 167 -10.14 -14.21 -1.74
CA ILE A 167 -9.36 -13.89 -2.95
C ILE A 167 -8.61 -15.07 -3.58
N ASN A 168 -8.39 -16.20 -2.89
CA ASN A 168 -7.41 -17.23 -3.27
C ASN A 168 -7.50 -17.72 -4.71
N ARG A 169 -8.73 -17.89 -5.21
CA ARG A 169 -8.98 -18.41 -6.57
C ARG A 169 -8.54 -17.44 -7.68
N VAL A 170 -8.43 -16.15 -7.35
CA VAL A 170 -8.12 -15.07 -8.30
C VAL A 170 -6.73 -14.51 -8.04
N ILE A 171 -6.39 -14.20 -6.77
CA ILE A 171 -5.09 -13.61 -6.45
C ILE A 171 -3.93 -14.54 -6.78
N THR A 172 -4.08 -15.85 -6.55
CA THR A 172 -3.01 -16.83 -6.79
C THR A 172 -2.61 -16.90 -8.26
N PRO A 173 -3.52 -17.11 -9.23
CA PRO A 173 -3.13 -17.07 -10.65
C PRO A 173 -2.65 -15.68 -11.10
N LEU A 174 -3.16 -14.57 -10.53
CA LEU A 174 -2.63 -13.23 -10.82
C LEU A 174 -1.17 -13.09 -10.39
N LEU A 175 -0.83 -13.43 -9.14
CA LEU A 175 0.53 -13.38 -8.60
C LEU A 175 1.52 -14.28 -9.35
N ARG A 176 1.05 -15.39 -9.93
CA ARG A 176 1.86 -16.25 -10.81
C ARG A 176 2.08 -15.63 -12.18
N ALA A 177 1.06 -15.00 -12.74
CA ALA A 177 1.11 -14.43 -14.08
C ALA A 177 1.83 -13.07 -14.14
N LEU A 178 1.91 -12.36 -13.02
CA LEU A 178 2.42 -11.00 -12.89
C LEU A 178 3.59 -10.94 -11.88
N PRO A 179 4.85 -10.98 -12.35
CA PRO A 179 6.02 -10.88 -11.48
C PRO A 179 6.13 -9.54 -10.73
N ASN A 180 5.43 -8.52 -11.21
CA ASN A 180 5.38 -7.18 -10.66
C ASN A 180 4.16 -6.92 -9.74
N LEU A 181 3.33 -7.95 -9.47
CA LEU A 181 2.22 -7.86 -8.52
C LEU A 181 2.65 -8.38 -7.13
N TRP A 182 2.34 -7.59 -6.12
CA TRP A 182 2.60 -7.81 -4.70
C TRP A 182 1.28 -7.85 -3.94
N LEU A 183 1.27 -8.56 -2.82
CA LEU A 183 0.11 -8.70 -1.94
C LEU A 183 0.42 -8.12 -0.56
N GLU A 184 -0.34 -7.09 -0.18
CA GLU A 184 -0.37 -6.60 1.20
C GLU A 184 -1.43 -7.38 1.99
N THR A 185 -1.10 -7.82 3.21
CA THR A 185 -1.84 -8.90 3.89
C THR A 185 -2.79 -8.47 5.00
N SER A 186 -2.94 -7.18 5.31
CA SER A 186 -3.70 -6.69 6.45
C SER A 186 -5.16 -7.17 6.49
N GLY A 187 -5.80 -7.26 5.32
CA GLY A 187 -7.18 -7.69 5.15
C GLY A 187 -7.33 -9.18 4.83
N TYR A 188 -6.23 -9.84 4.43
CA TYR A 188 -6.20 -11.24 4.02
C TYR A 188 -6.23 -12.20 5.21
N ARG A 189 -7.39 -12.25 5.87
CA ARG A 189 -7.56 -12.93 7.15
C ARG A 189 -8.27 -14.27 6.99
N ILE A 190 -7.49 -15.32 6.78
CA ILE A 190 -7.96 -16.68 6.56
C ILE A 190 -7.02 -17.68 7.21
N HIS A 191 -7.57 -18.78 7.73
CA HIS A 191 -6.77 -19.84 8.33
C HIS A 191 -5.64 -20.29 7.39
N ARG A 192 -4.40 -20.13 7.86
CA ARG A 192 -3.16 -20.43 7.14
C ARG A 192 -2.99 -19.67 5.81
N GLY A 193 -3.53 -18.46 5.74
CA GLY A 193 -3.46 -17.62 4.54
C GLY A 193 -2.02 -17.34 4.12
N HIS A 194 -1.18 -16.90 5.06
CA HIS A 194 0.21 -16.60 4.78
C HIS A 194 0.97 -17.81 4.23
N GLU A 195 0.80 -18.97 4.86
CA GLU A 195 1.43 -20.24 4.44
C GLU A 195 0.91 -20.69 3.08
N TYR A 196 -0.38 -20.51 2.80
CA TYR A 196 -0.97 -20.84 1.51
C TYR A 196 -0.34 -20.01 0.38
N ILE A 197 -0.30 -18.68 0.53
CA ILE A 197 0.29 -17.81 -0.49
C ILE A 197 1.79 -18.09 -0.62
N ALA A 198 2.53 -18.12 0.50
CA ALA A 198 3.96 -18.41 0.49
C ALA A 198 4.28 -19.75 -0.20
N GLY A 199 3.50 -20.81 0.07
CA GLY A 199 3.67 -22.10 -0.59
C GLY A 199 3.22 -22.13 -2.06
N ALA A 200 2.25 -21.31 -2.45
CA ALA A 200 1.69 -21.31 -3.80
C ALA A 200 2.45 -20.42 -4.79
N VAL A 201 3.06 -19.33 -4.32
CA VAL A 201 3.70 -18.30 -5.15
C VAL A 201 5.03 -17.77 -4.62
N GLY A 202 5.44 -18.14 -3.40
CA GLY A 202 6.59 -17.58 -2.70
C GLY A 202 6.22 -16.44 -1.77
N ASP A 203 7.07 -16.17 -0.78
CA ASP A 203 6.87 -15.12 0.23
C ASP A 203 7.56 -13.79 -0.12
N GLU A 204 8.31 -13.76 -1.23
CA GLU A 204 9.11 -12.62 -1.70
C GLU A 204 8.27 -11.42 -2.15
N ARG A 205 6.98 -11.64 -2.48
CA ARG A 205 6.04 -10.60 -2.94
C ARG A 205 4.87 -10.35 -1.98
N MET A 206 5.06 -10.71 -0.72
CA MET A 206 4.08 -10.51 0.35
C MET A 206 4.56 -9.40 1.30
N LEU A 207 3.66 -8.52 1.71
CA LEU A 207 3.95 -7.37 2.57
C LEU A 207 3.05 -7.39 3.81
N PHE A 208 3.66 -7.24 4.98
CA PHE A 208 2.94 -6.96 6.21
C PHE A 208 2.34 -5.55 6.19
N GLY A 209 1.11 -5.43 6.70
CA GLY A 209 0.47 -4.14 6.93
C GLY A 209 -0.67 -4.27 7.93
N THR A 210 -1.13 -3.14 8.47
CA THR A 210 -2.17 -3.13 9.50
C THR A 210 -3.52 -2.60 9.03
N ASN A 211 -3.51 -1.74 8.00
CA ASN A 211 -4.63 -0.93 7.54
C ASN A 211 -5.25 -0.05 8.65
N LEU A 212 -4.41 0.47 9.56
CA LEU A 212 -4.83 1.53 10.47
C LEU A 212 -5.23 2.78 9.68
N PRO A 213 -6.22 3.58 10.15
CA PRO A 213 -7.08 3.39 11.32
C PRO A 213 -8.34 2.55 11.04
N TRP A 214 -8.52 2.05 9.82
CA TRP A 214 -9.76 1.40 9.36
C TRP A 214 -10.06 0.08 10.07
N GLN A 215 -9.02 -0.58 10.58
CA GLN A 215 -9.12 -1.72 11.48
C GLN A 215 -8.06 -1.66 12.58
N SER A 216 -8.16 -2.57 13.55
CA SER A 216 -7.16 -2.72 14.61
C SER A 216 -5.91 -3.44 14.09
N SER A 217 -4.72 -2.98 14.51
CA SER A 217 -3.44 -3.65 14.25
C SER A 217 -3.39 -5.06 14.83
N GLY A 218 -4.13 -5.34 15.91
CA GLY A 218 -4.06 -6.61 16.62
C GLY A 218 -4.47 -7.81 15.77
N GLY A 219 -5.42 -7.65 14.86
CA GLY A 219 -5.85 -8.70 13.94
C GLY A 219 -4.72 -9.17 13.01
N PRO A 220 -4.26 -8.32 12.06
CA PRO A 220 -3.19 -8.68 11.14
C PRO A 220 -1.87 -8.99 11.85
N HIS A 221 -1.56 -8.30 12.95
CA HIS A 221 -0.37 -8.60 13.75
C HIS A 221 -0.41 -10.02 14.34
N ALA A 222 -1.52 -10.42 14.97
CA ALA A 222 -1.63 -11.76 15.55
C ALA A 222 -1.59 -12.84 14.46
N GLU A 223 -2.29 -12.64 13.34
CA GLU A 223 -2.32 -13.60 12.24
C GLU A 223 -0.92 -13.83 11.66
N PHE A 224 -0.16 -12.75 11.44
CA PHE A 224 1.22 -12.85 10.98
C PHE A 224 2.15 -13.48 12.03
N LEU A 225 2.02 -13.10 13.30
CA LEU A 225 2.86 -13.64 14.38
C LEU A 225 2.66 -15.15 14.56
N TYR A 226 1.42 -15.63 14.47
CA TYR A 226 1.09 -17.04 14.67
C TYR A 226 1.17 -17.90 13.40
N ALA A 227 1.43 -17.32 12.22
CA ALA A 227 1.57 -18.06 10.97
C ALA A 227 2.74 -19.06 11.02
N ASP A 228 2.58 -20.28 10.51
CA ASP A 228 3.64 -21.28 10.48
C ASP A 228 4.65 -21.00 9.34
N LEU A 229 5.47 -19.97 9.53
CA LEU A 229 6.48 -19.46 8.59
C LEU A 229 7.89 -19.64 9.14
N SER A 230 8.86 -19.89 8.25
CA SER A 230 10.29 -19.88 8.62
C SER A 230 10.73 -18.50 9.08
N ALA A 231 11.85 -18.44 9.81
CA ALA A 231 12.40 -17.17 10.28
C ALA A 231 12.73 -16.21 9.12
N GLU A 232 13.23 -16.76 8.00
CA GLU A 232 13.56 -16.00 6.78
C GLU A 232 12.30 -15.42 6.14
N ALA A 233 11.25 -16.23 6.00
CA ALA A 233 9.97 -15.77 5.44
C ALA A 233 9.32 -14.68 6.31
N ARG A 234 9.40 -14.83 7.64
CA ARG A 234 8.92 -13.81 8.58
C ARG A 234 9.70 -12.50 8.46
N ALA A 235 11.02 -12.56 8.34
CA ALA A 235 11.83 -11.36 8.14
C ALA A 235 11.50 -10.66 6.81
N ARG A 236 11.32 -11.45 5.74
CA ARG A 236 10.92 -10.95 4.41
C ARG A 236 9.57 -10.25 4.44
N ILE A 237 8.51 -10.97 4.81
CA ILE A 237 7.15 -10.42 4.83
C ILE A 237 7.04 -9.27 5.84
N GLY A 238 7.70 -9.39 6.99
CA GLY A 238 7.62 -8.43 8.07
C GLY A 238 8.24 -7.07 7.76
N GLY A 239 9.23 -7.00 6.86
CA GLY A 239 9.76 -5.69 6.45
C GLY A 239 10.81 -5.68 5.35
N LEU A 240 11.60 -6.75 5.15
CA LEU A 240 12.68 -6.72 4.14
C LEU A 240 12.12 -6.62 2.71
N ASN A 241 10.96 -7.23 2.44
CA ASN A 241 10.30 -7.12 1.15
C ASN A 241 9.86 -5.68 0.86
N LEU A 242 9.24 -5.01 1.85
CA LEU A 242 8.82 -3.62 1.69
C LEU A 242 10.04 -2.71 1.49
N GLU A 243 11.11 -2.92 2.27
CA GLU A 243 12.35 -2.17 2.12
C GLU A 243 12.96 -2.32 0.72
N SER A 244 13.04 -3.55 0.20
CA SER A 244 13.50 -3.81 -1.16
C SER A 244 12.58 -3.21 -2.22
N LEU A 245 11.26 -3.23 -2.00
CA LEU A 245 10.30 -2.67 -2.93
C LEU A 245 10.43 -1.14 -3.00
N LEU A 246 10.50 -0.47 -1.84
CA LEU A 246 10.62 0.99 -1.78
C LEU A 246 11.97 1.48 -2.32
N ALA A 247 12.98 0.62 -2.45
CA ALA A 247 14.26 0.97 -3.07
C ALA A 247 14.14 1.27 -4.57
N THR A 248 13.01 0.97 -5.23
CA THR A 248 12.77 1.45 -6.60
C THR A 248 12.61 2.97 -6.64
N ALA A 249 12.04 3.56 -5.58
CA ALA A 249 11.95 5.00 -5.37
C ALA A 249 13.23 5.52 -4.69
N ALA A 250 14.36 5.38 -5.37
CA ALA A 250 15.67 5.82 -4.90
C ALA A 250 16.04 7.17 -5.54
N TRP A 251 15.53 8.24 -4.94
CA TRP A 251 15.92 9.62 -5.23
C TRP A 251 16.23 10.37 -3.94
#